data_AF-A0A7T1MQ36-F1
#
_entry.id   AF-A0A7T1MQ36-F1
#
_cell.length_a   1.000
_cell.length_b   1.000
_cell.length_c   1.000
_cell.angle_alpha   90.00
_cell.angle_beta   90.00
_cell.angle_gamma   90.00
#
_symmetry.space_group_name_H-M   'P 1'
#
loop_
_entity.id
_entity.type
_entity.pdbx_description
1 polymer ?
#
loop_
_entity_poly.entity_id
_entity_poly.type
_entity_poly.pdbx_seq_one_letter_code
_entity_poly.pdbx_strand_id
1 'polypeptide(L)'
;MPDSAGAIDALLDAVTEIKAQQKQLEQQLEPLLEALNAAMAAGQLDPSFSHNDWAFSHSLGRLSYEFPAPVQEIEQQLKAAKETAIQQGSATEKRGKPFWTIRPPKAQDQPF
;
A
#
# COMPACT_ATOMS: atom_id res chain seq x y z
N MET A 1 40.18 1.98 -17.21
CA MET A 1 38.89 1.72 -16.54
C MET A 1 37.92 2.73 -17.12
N PRO A 2 36.86 2.33 -17.83
CA PRO A 2 35.86 3.30 -18.28
C PRO A 2 35.25 3.97 -17.03
N ASP A 3 34.99 5.28 -17.11
CA ASP A 3 34.68 6.17 -15.98
C ASP A 3 33.42 5.75 -15.20
N SER A 4 33.60 4.91 -14.19
CA SER A 4 32.54 4.51 -13.26
C SER A 4 31.90 5.70 -12.53
N ALA A 5 32.63 6.80 -12.36
CA ALA A 5 32.12 8.02 -11.73
C ALA A 5 31.02 8.68 -12.59
N GLY A 6 31.30 8.92 -13.89
CA GLY A 6 30.30 9.50 -14.80
C GLY A 6 29.07 8.60 -15.02
N ALA A 7 29.25 7.28 -14.92
CA ALA A 7 28.13 6.33 -14.97
C ALA A 7 27.21 6.42 -13.74
N ILE A 8 27.76 6.69 -12.56
CA ILE A 8 26.97 6.91 -11.34
C ILE A 8 26.24 8.26 -11.40
N ASP A 9 26.90 9.32 -11.84
CA ASP A 9 26.27 10.64 -11.97
C ASP A 9 25.07 10.60 -12.94
N ALA A 10 25.24 9.97 -14.10
CA ALA A 10 24.14 9.80 -15.07
C ALA A 10 22.96 8.97 -14.50
N LEU A 11 23.24 7.96 -13.66
CA LEU A 11 22.19 7.20 -12.98
C LEU A 11 21.44 8.08 -11.97
N LEU A 12 22.15 8.89 -11.20
CA LEU A 12 21.55 9.80 -10.21
C LEU A 12 20.69 10.88 -10.88
N ASP A 13 21.16 11.44 -12.00
CA ASP A 13 20.41 12.39 -12.80
C ASP A 13 19.10 11.77 -13.33
N ALA A 14 19.17 10.57 -13.92
CA ALA A 14 17.97 9.87 -14.40
C ALA A 14 16.96 9.57 -13.27
N VAL A 15 17.44 9.17 -12.09
CA VAL A 15 16.57 8.92 -10.93
C VAL A 15 15.89 10.20 -10.44
N THR A 16 16.64 11.31 -10.36
CA THR A 16 16.09 12.58 -9.86
C THR A 16 15.11 13.20 -10.86
N GLU A 17 15.37 13.07 -12.16
CA GLU A 17 14.43 13.48 -13.21
C GLU A 17 13.12 12.69 -13.13
N ILE A 18 13.19 11.37 -13.05
CA ILE A 18 11.99 10.51 -12.91
C ILE A 18 11.22 10.86 -11.63
N LYS A 19 11.92 11.18 -10.53
CA LYS A 19 11.27 11.61 -9.29
C LYS A 19 10.56 12.96 -9.43
N ALA A 20 11.14 13.90 -10.16
CA ALA A 20 10.49 15.17 -10.46
C ALA A 20 9.24 14.97 -11.32
N GLN A 21 9.31 14.10 -12.34
CA GLN A 21 8.17 13.75 -13.19
C GLN A 21 7.06 13.06 -12.39
N GLN A 22 7.40 12.10 -11.52
CA GLN A 22 6.44 11.44 -10.61
C GLN A 22 5.68 12.48 -9.78
N LYS A 23 6.42 13.40 -9.14
CA LYS A 23 5.82 14.46 -8.33
C LYS A 23 4.91 15.38 -9.15
N GLN A 24 5.32 15.73 -10.37
CA GLN A 24 4.52 16.57 -11.26
C GLN A 24 3.24 15.86 -11.72
N LEU A 25 3.30 14.55 -11.98
CA LEU A 25 2.11 13.75 -12.32
C LEU A 25 1.17 13.60 -11.12
N GLU A 26 1.71 13.38 -9.91
CA GLU A 26 0.92 13.36 -8.68
C GLU A 26 0.17 14.68 -8.46
N GLN A 27 0.84 15.82 -8.64
CA GLN A 27 0.23 17.15 -8.53
C GLN A 27 -0.88 17.40 -9.57
N GLN A 28 -0.78 16.80 -10.76
CA GLN A 28 -1.82 16.89 -11.77
C GLN A 28 -2.98 15.94 -11.50
N LEU A 29 -2.70 14.78 -10.91
CA LEU A 29 -3.70 13.76 -10.60
C LEU A 29 -4.57 14.15 -9.40
N GLU A 30 -4.00 14.77 -8.37
CA GLU A 30 -4.69 15.17 -7.14
C GLU A 30 -6.01 15.95 -7.37
N PRO A 31 -6.05 17.04 -8.16
CA PRO A 31 -7.31 17.76 -8.41
C PRO A 31 -8.35 16.93 -9.20
N LEU A 32 -7.92 15.96 -10.01
CA LEU A 32 -8.82 15.05 -10.74
C LEU A 32 -9.48 14.04 -9.79
N LEU A 33 -8.71 13.54 -8.82
CA LEU A 33 -9.24 12.66 -7.77
C LEU A 33 -10.21 13.41 -6.85
N GLU A 34 -9.93 14.68 -6.54
CA GLU A 34 -10.86 15.51 -5.78
C GLU A 34 -12.16 15.76 -6.54
N ALA A 35 -12.08 16.02 -7.86
CA ALA A 35 -13.27 16.12 -8.70
C ALA A 35 -14.08 14.82 -8.76
N LEU A 36 -13.40 13.66 -8.78
CA LEU A 36 -14.04 12.35 -8.72
C LEU A 36 -14.80 12.14 -7.40
N ASN A 37 -14.19 12.56 -6.28
CA ASN A 37 -14.83 12.53 -4.96
C ASN A 37 -16.07 13.44 -4.91
N ALA A 38 -15.97 14.66 -5.45
CA ALA A 38 -17.09 15.59 -5.52
C ALA A 38 -18.26 15.05 -6.36
N ALA A 39 -17.96 14.43 -7.52
CA ALA A 39 -18.97 13.80 -8.37
C ALA A 39 -19.68 12.63 -7.66
N MET A 40 -18.93 11.81 -6.93
CA MET A 40 -19.49 10.73 -6.11
C MET A 40 -20.35 11.26 -4.96
N ALA A 41 -19.90 12.32 -4.26
CA ALA A 41 -20.68 12.98 -3.21
C ALA A 41 -21.97 13.63 -3.73
N ALA A 42 -21.97 14.10 -4.98
CA ALA A 42 -23.14 14.60 -5.70
C ALA A 42 -24.06 13.47 -6.23
N GLY A 43 -23.71 12.20 -6.04
CA GLY A 43 -24.48 11.05 -6.51
C GLY A 43 -24.39 10.82 -8.03
N GLN A 44 -23.38 11.38 -8.70
CA GLN A 44 -23.20 11.25 -10.15
C GLN A 44 -22.42 9.99 -10.54
N LEU A 45 -21.75 9.35 -9.57
CA LEU A 45 -20.95 8.15 -9.78
C LEU A 45 -21.24 7.13 -8.67
N ASP A 46 -21.27 5.86 -9.05
CA ASP A 46 -21.27 4.77 -8.10
C ASP A 46 -19.90 4.63 -7.42
N PRO A 47 -19.83 4.14 -6.18
CA PRO A 47 -18.56 3.89 -5.48
C PRO A 47 -17.72 2.77 -6.11
N SER A 48 -18.28 2.02 -7.06
CA SER A 48 -17.58 0.97 -7.82
C SER A 48 -18.10 0.95 -9.25
N PHE A 49 -17.23 1.21 -10.22
CA PHE A 49 -17.56 1.20 -11.65
C PHE A 49 -16.32 0.92 -12.50
N SER A 50 -16.50 0.73 -13.81
CA SER A 50 -15.40 0.57 -14.76
C SER A 50 -15.48 1.58 -15.90
N HIS A 51 -14.33 2.04 -16.38
CA HIS A 51 -14.20 2.92 -17.54
C HIS A 51 -12.96 2.54 -18.36
N ASN A 52 -13.12 2.29 -19.66
CA ASN A 52 -12.05 1.89 -20.59
C ASN A 52 -11.17 0.73 -20.07
N ASP A 53 -11.78 -0.33 -19.54
CA ASP A 53 -11.10 -1.49 -18.93
C ASP A 53 -10.38 -1.23 -17.59
N TRP A 54 -10.47 -0.01 -17.05
CA TRP A 54 -10.01 0.31 -15.70
C TRP A 54 -11.15 0.21 -14.70
N ALA A 55 -10.92 -0.48 -13.58
CA ALA A 55 -11.86 -0.55 -12.47
C ALA A 55 -11.57 0.55 -11.45
N PHE A 56 -12.60 1.30 -11.10
CA PHE A 56 -12.58 2.34 -10.07
C PHE A 56 -13.34 1.81 -8.86
N SER A 57 -12.71 1.87 -7.69
CA SER A 57 -13.32 1.50 -6.41
C SER A 57 -12.95 2.51 -5.36
N HIS A 58 -13.96 3.15 -4.76
CA HIS A 58 -13.76 4.09 -3.68
C HIS A 58 -13.84 3.37 -2.33
N SER A 59 -12.75 3.45 -1.57
CA SER A 59 -12.69 2.98 -0.20
C SER A 59 -12.91 4.16 0.74
N LEU A 60 -13.81 4.02 1.72
CA LEU A 60 -14.01 5.00 2.79
C LEU A 60 -12.84 5.05 3.79
N GLY A 61 -11.70 4.43 3.44
CA GLY A 61 -10.58 4.19 4.34
C GLY A 61 -10.80 2.97 5.23
N ARG A 62 -9.78 2.65 6.01
CA ARG A 62 -9.87 1.57 7.00
C ARG A 62 -10.60 2.09 8.23
N LEU A 63 -11.79 1.55 8.48
CA LEU A 63 -12.49 1.74 9.75
C LEU A 63 -11.56 1.29 10.88
N SER A 64 -11.13 2.24 11.69
CA SER A 64 -10.27 2.02 12.85
C SER A 64 -11.02 2.50 14.08
N TYR A 65 -11.01 1.68 15.14
CA TYR A 65 -11.68 2.01 16.39
C TYR A 65 -10.63 2.44 17.41
N GLU A 66 -10.85 3.58 18.04
CA GLU A 66 -10.13 3.95 19.25
C GLU A 66 -10.92 3.41 20.44
N PHE A 67 -10.29 2.50 21.18
CA PHE A 67 -10.90 1.90 22.35
C PHE A 67 -10.66 2.79 23.58
N PRO A 68 -11.63 2.90 24.51
CA PRO A 68 -11.45 3.66 25.74
C PRO A 68 -10.38 3.00 26.63
N ALA A 69 -9.76 3.78 27.53
CA ALA A 69 -8.64 3.32 28.38
C ALA A 69 -8.87 1.96 29.06
N PRO A 70 -10.06 1.64 29.62
CA PRO A 70 -10.28 0.32 30.23
C PRO A 70 -10.12 -0.85 29.27
N VAL A 71 -10.49 -0.68 28.00
CA VAL A 71 -10.35 -1.73 26.97
C VAL A 71 -8.88 -1.87 26.55
N GLN A 72 -8.15 -0.75 26.46
CA GLN A 72 -6.71 -0.78 26.17
C GLN A 72 -5.92 -1.48 27.28
N GLU A 73 -6.29 -1.27 28.55
CA GLU A 73 -5.68 -1.97 29.68
C GLU A 73 -5.90 -3.49 29.59
N ILE A 74 -7.11 -3.92 29.22
CA ILE A 74 -7.41 -5.35 29.00
C ILE A 74 -6.58 -5.92 27.85
N GLU A 75 -6.41 -5.18 26.75
CA GLU A 75 -5.54 -5.61 25.65
C GLU A 75 -4.08 -5.77 26.08
N GLN A 76 -3.57 -4.85 26.89
CA GLN A 76 -2.21 -4.94 27.44
C GLN A 76 -2.05 -6.15 28.36
N GLN A 77 -3.01 -6.39 29.26
CA GLN A 77 -3.02 -7.57 30.13
C GLN A 77 -3.08 -8.86 29.33
N LEU A 78 -3.92 -8.91 28.29
CA LEU A 78 -4.03 -10.07 27.40
C LEU A 78 -2.72 -10.30 26.64
N LYS A 79 -2.07 -9.24 26.16
CA LYS A 79 -0.78 -9.34 25.48
C LYS A 79 0.29 -9.91 26.41
N ALA A 80 0.39 -9.38 27.64
CA ALA A 80 1.32 -9.88 28.65
C ALA A 80 1.04 -11.35 29.03
N ALA A 81 -0.24 -11.72 29.19
CA ALA A 81 -0.63 -13.09 29.49
C ALA A 81 -0.28 -14.07 28.34
N LYS A 82 -0.48 -13.66 27.08
CA LYS A 82 -0.09 -14.45 25.90
C LYS A 82 1.43 -14.67 25.84
N GLU A 83 2.20 -13.60 26.07
CA GLU A 83 3.67 -13.68 26.08
C GLU A 83 4.18 -14.57 27.21
N THR A 84 3.59 -14.46 28.40
CA THR A 84 3.87 -15.32 29.55
C THR A 84 3.58 -16.80 29.21
N ALA A 85 2.43 -17.09 28.58
CA ALA A 85 2.07 -18.45 28.20
C ALA A 85 3.05 -19.06 27.17
N ILE A 86 3.58 -18.25 26.25
CA ILE A 86 4.62 -18.66 25.30
C ILE A 86 5.92 -18.96 26.05
N GLN A 87 6.37 -18.05 26.92
CA GLN A 87 7.62 -18.20 27.68
C GLN A 87 7.58 -19.41 28.62
N GLN A 88 6.42 -19.69 29.22
CA GLN A 88 6.21 -20.82 30.12
C GLN A 88 5.95 -22.14 29.37
N GLY A 89 5.88 -22.13 28.04
CA GLY A 89 5.60 -23.32 27.23
C GLY A 89 4.18 -23.88 27.39
N SER A 90 3.27 -23.14 28.02
CA SER A 90 1.85 -23.51 28.12
C SER A 90 1.06 -23.17 26.86
N ALA A 91 1.63 -22.34 25.97
CA ALA A 91 1.12 -22.12 24.62
C ALA A 91 1.54 -23.24 23.66
N THR A 92 0.59 -23.77 22.88
CA THR A 92 0.87 -24.75 21.83
C THR A 92 1.25 -24.05 20.52
N GLU A 93 2.44 -24.32 19.98
CA GLU A 93 2.84 -23.85 18.64
C GLU A 93 2.02 -24.59 17.57
N LYS A 94 1.36 -23.83 16.69
CA LYS A 94 0.72 -24.36 15.47
C LYS A 94 1.34 -23.68 14.26
N ARG A 95 2.03 -24.46 13.42
CA ARG A 95 2.62 -23.98 12.18
C ARG A 95 1.73 -24.35 11.00
N GLY A 96 1.29 -23.34 10.23
CA GLY A 96 0.60 -23.56 8.97
C GLY A 96 1.53 -24.18 7.91
N LYS A 97 0.95 -24.71 6.83
CA LYS A 97 1.75 -25.22 5.70
C LYS A 97 2.57 -24.06 5.09
N PRO A 98 3.89 -24.22 4.89
CA PRO A 98 4.67 -23.22 4.17
C PRO A 98 4.14 -23.11 2.74
N PHE A 99 4.00 -21.88 2.24
CA PHE A 99 3.57 -21.63 0.86
C PHE A 99 4.49 -20.60 0.20
N TRP A 100 4.70 -20.78 -1.10
CA TRP A 100 5.39 -19.81 -1.95
C TRP A 100 4.35 -18.90 -2.59
N THR A 101 4.63 -17.60 -2.67
CA THR A 101 3.84 -16.66 -3.48
C THR A 101 4.57 -16.42 -4.79
N ILE A 102 3.96 -16.81 -5.90
CA ILE A 102 4.46 -16.54 -7.26
C ILE A 102 3.61 -15.39 -7.83
N ARG A 103 4.26 -14.30 -8.26
CA ARG A 103 3.58 -13.19 -8.94
C ARG A 103 3.88 -13.25 -10.44
N PRO A 104 2.91 -12.87 -11.30
CA PRO A 104 3.16 -12.81 -12.75
C PRO A 104 4.27 -11.77 -13.05
N PRO A 105 5.09 -12.01 -14.09
CA PRO A 105 6.01 -11.00 -14.58
C PRO A 105 5.20 -9.78 -15.05
N LYS A 106 5.69 -8.55 -14.79
CA LYS A 106 5.16 -7.38 -15.50
C LYS A 106 5.28 -7.68 -17.00
N ALA A 107 4.18 -7.58 -17.74
CA ALA A 107 4.21 -7.70 -19.18
C ALA A 107 5.30 -6.76 -19.71
N GLN A 108 6.35 -7.33 -20.29
CA GLN A 108 7.25 -6.54 -21.13
C GLN A 108 6.44 -6.24 -22.37
N ASP A 109 6.03 -4.98 -22.54
CA ASP A 109 5.55 -4.48 -23.83
C ASP A 109 6.66 -4.76 -24.86
N GLN A 110 6.39 -5.72 -25.74
CA GLN A 110 7.22 -6.02 -26.90
C GLN A 110 6.67 -5.17 -28.05
N PRO A 111 7.46 -4.28 -28.67
CA PRO A 111 7.00 -3.54 -29.83
C PRO A 111 6.96 -4.47 -31.05
N PHE A 112 5.86 -4.38 -31.82
CA PHE A 112 5.84 -4.82 -33.22
C PHE A 112 6.38 -3.70 -34.11
#